data_AF-A0A7X3RBE9-F1
#
_entry.id   AF-A0A7X3RBE9-F1
#
_cell.length_a   1.000
_cell.length_b   1.000
_cell.length_c   1.000
_cell.angle_alpha   90.00
_cell.angle_beta   90.00
_cell.angle_gamma   90.00
#
_symmetry.space_group_name_H-M   'P 1'
#
loop_
_entity.id
_entity.type
_entity.pdbx_description
1 polymer ?
#
loop_
_entity_poly.entity_id
_entity_poly.type
_entity_poly.pdbx_seq_one_letter_code
_entity_poly.pdbx_strand_id
1 'polypeptide(L)' 'MYWADNKTDKIFRVNLDGTRVESLPIFGLENPVGIAVIITKY' A
#
# COMPACT_ATOMS: atom_id res chain seq x y z
N MET A 1 6.28 5.46 1.35
CA MET A 1 4.85 5.73 1.54
C MET A 1 4.05 4.50 1.15
N TYR A 2 2.85 4.36 1.70
CA TYR A 2 1.90 3.32 1.35
C TYR A 2 0.56 3.96 1.02
N TRP A 3 -0.17 3.42 0.06
CA TRP A 3 -1.54 3.88 -0.23
C TRP A 3 -2.42 2.72 -0.70
N ALA A 4 -3.71 2.85 -0.44
CA ALA A 4 -4.74 2.02 -1.03
C ALA A 4 -5.22 2.67 -2.34
N ASP A 5 -5.32 1.90 -3.40
CA ASP A 5 -5.89 2.32 -4.67
C ASP A 5 -7.17 1.53 -4.93
N ASN A 6 -8.29 2.21 -4.78
CA ASN A 6 -9.61 1.61 -4.95
C ASN A 6 -10.03 1.41 -6.41
N LYS A 7 -9.30 1.97 -7.37
CA LYS A 7 -9.56 1.73 -8.80
C LYS A 7 -8.95 0.42 -9.27
N THR A 8 -7.90 -0.03 -8.60
CA THR A 8 -7.14 -1.23 -8.99
C THR A 8 -7.22 -2.36 -7.98
N ASP A 9 -7.97 -2.16 -6.88
CA ASP A 9 -8.10 -3.09 -5.76
C ASP A 9 -6.74 -3.57 -5.23
N LYS A 10 -5.82 -2.61 -5.06
CA LYS A 10 -4.42 -2.88 -4.67
C LYS A 10 -3.96 -1.97 -3.54
N ILE A 11 -2.98 -2.47 -2.81
CA ILE A 11 -2.14 -1.66 -1.93
C ILE A 11 -0.78 -1.52 -2.57
N PHE A 12 -0.23 -0.31 -2.58
CA PHE A 12 1.09 -0.03 -3.14
C PHE A 12 2.06 0.49 -2.07
N ARG A 13 3.35 0.30 -2.36
CA ARG A 13 4.47 0.93 -1.66
C ARG A 13 5.32 1.72 -2.64
N VAL A 14 5.87 2.83 -2.17
CA VAL A 14 6.95 3.57 -2.83
C VAL A 14 7.99 4.00 -1.79
N ASN A 15 9.25 4.11 -2.20
CA ASN A 15 10.26 4.77 -1.38
C ASN A 15 9.91 6.26 -1.19
N LEU A 16 10.44 6.91 -0.15
CA LEU A 16 10.16 8.33 0.10
C LEU A 16 10.76 9.26 -0.98
N ASP A 17 11.76 8.77 -1.72
CA ASP A 17 12.36 9.45 -2.86
C ASP A 17 11.59 9.24 -4.18
N GLY A 18 10.44 8.55 -4.14
CA GLY A 18 9.61 8.25 -5.31
C GLY A 18 10.05 7.04 -6.14
N THR A 19 11.15 6.36 -5.77
CA THR A 19 11.60 5.15 -6.47
C THR A 19 10.90 3.88 -5.97
N ARG A 20 11.06 2.78 -6.73
CA ARG A 20 10.57 1.43 -6.34
C ARG A 20 9.07 1.38 -6.01
N VAL A 21 8.25 1.88 -6.93
CA VAL A 21 6.79 1.69 -6.88
C VAL A 21 6.48 0.22 -7.12
N GLU A 22 5.80 -0.44 -6.18
CA GLU A 22 5.36 -1.83 -6.32
C GLU A 22 3.99 -2.05 -5.69
N SER A 23 3.21 -2.98 -6.27
CA SER A 23 1.97 -3.48 -5.65
C SER A 23 2.30 -4.60 -4.67
N LEU A 24 1.73 -4.54 -3.46
CA LEU A 24 1.86 -5.61 -2.48
C LEU A 24 0.96 -6.79 -2.87
N PRO A 25 1.40 -8.05 -2.63
CA PRO A 25 0.65 -9.25 -3.02
C PRO A 25 -0.48 -9.54 -2.02
N ILE A 26 -1.48 -8.66 -1.98
CA ILE A 26 -2.70 -8.80 -1.17
C ILE A 26 -3.86 -9.11 -2.13
N PHE A 27 -4.59 -10.17 -1.85
CA PHE A 27 -5.68 -10.66 -2.70
C PHE A 27 -7.04 -10.48 -2.00
N GLY A 28 -8.12 -10.45 -2.79
CA GLY A 28 -9.49 -10.35 -2.26
C GLY A 28 -9.86 -8.97 -1.73
N LEU A 29 -9.17 -7.91 -2.17
CA LEU A 29 -9.56 -6.54 -1.87
C LEU A 29 -10.71 -6.12 -2.78
N GLU A 30 -11.67 -5.39 -2.21
CA GLU A 30 -12.75 -4.74 -2.94
C GLU A 30 -12.87 -3.30 -2.45
N ASN A 31 -12.58 -2.34 -3.32
CA ASN A 31 -12.63 -0.90 -3.05
C ASN A 31 -11.86 -0.46 -1.78
N PRO A 32 -10.56 -0.76 -1.66
CA PRO A 32 -9.76 -0.38 -0.48
C PRO A 32 -9.54 1.14 -0.41
N VAL A 33 -9.92 1.76 0.71
CA VAL A 33 -9.86 3.23 0.89
C VAL A 33 -9.00 3.71 2.07
N GLY A 34 -8.61 2.81 2.98
CA GLY A 34 -7.89 3.16 4.21
C GLY A 34 -6.75 2.21 4.51
N ILE A 35 -5.67 2.75 5.08
CA ILE A 35 -4.51 1.98 5.54
C ILE A 35 -3.95 2.59 6.83
N ALA A 36 -3.52 1.73 7.75
CA ALA A 36 -2.71 2.11 8.90
C ALA A 36 -1.39 1.35 8.84
N VAL A 37 -0.29 2.04 9.15
CA VAL A 37 1.04 1.46 9.22
C VAL A 37 1.48 1.49 10.69
N ILE A 38 1.85 0.32 11.23
CA ILE A 38 2.40 0.20 12.57
C ILE A 38 3.90 0.00 12.44
N ILE A 39 4.67 0.82 13.17
CA ILE A 39 6.12 0.68 13.26
C ILE A 39 6.43 0.13 14.64
N THR A 40 6.89 -1.12 14.70
CA THR A 40 7.38 -1.70 15.95
C THR A 40 8.83 -1.28 16.14
N LYS A 41 9.15 -0.63 17.26
CA LYS A 41 10.54 -0.48 17.69
C LYS A 41 10.97 -1.78 18.37
N TYR A 42 12.07 -2.36 17.90
CA TYR A 42 12.78 -3.40 18.64
C TYR A 42 13.40 -2.80 19.91
#